data_AF-A0A1A9RRC5-F1
#
_entry.id   AF-A0A1A9RRC5-F1
#
_cell.length_a   1.000
_cell.length_b   1.000
_cell.length_c   1.000
_cell.angle_alpha   90.00
_cell.angle_beta   90.00
_cell.angle_gamma   90.00
#
_symmetry.space_group_name_H-M   'P 1'
#
loop_
_entity.id
_entity.type
_entity.pdbx_description
1 polymer ?
#
loop_
_entity_poly.entity_id
_entity_poly.type
_entity_poly.pdbx_seq_one_letter_code
_entity_poly.pdbx_strand_id
1 'polypeptide(L)'
;MLMAFVLGFWCLWMGEREPSVLLEGLFFAIIAIVGNGFMQWKVPDPDTVWALQWGLVWVWAAVMMYLVDTFGTNLGVRLAVALVAGGGYFWLEQNGCSLAAGWLGAQAECVQHAATASQFK
;
A
#
# COMPACT_ATOMS: atom_id res chain seq x y z
N MET A 1 -5.25 -6.18 -5.68
CA MET A 1 -5.51 -5.50 -6.99
C MET A 1 -6.57 -4.41 -6.92
N LEU A 2 -7.77 -4.64 -6.35
CA LEU A 2 -8.79 -3.58 -6.21
C LEU A 2 -8.29 -2.36 -5.43
N MET A 3 -7.55 -2.56 -4.34
CA MET A 3 -6.98 -1.47 -3.55
C MET A 3 -5.94 -0.63 -4.30
N ALA A 4 -5.22 -1.23 -5.26
CA ALA A 4 -4.30 -0.50 -6.13
C ALA A 4 -5.05 0.51 -7.01
N PHE A 5 -6.19 0.09 -7.56
CA PHE A 5 -7.07 0.98 -8.31
C PHE A 5 -7.66 2.07 -7.42
N VAL A 6 -8.12 1.71 -6.22
CA VAL A 6 -8.65 2.68 -5.24
C VAL A 6 -7.61 3.75 -4.91
N LEU A 7 -6.34 3.39 -4.68
CA LEU A 7 -5.28 4.37 -4.40
C LEU A 7 -5.04 5.32 -5.57
N GLY A 8 -4.96 4.79 -6.79
CA GLY A 8 -4.79 5.59 -8.00
C GLY A 8 -5.96 6.56 -8.21
N PHE A 9 -7.19 6.09 -8.03
CA PHE A 9 -8.39 6.93 -8.08
C PHE A 9 -8.41 7.98 -6.96
N TRP A 10 -8.02 7.60 -5.74
CA TRP A 10 -7.92 8.52 -4.59
C TRP A 10 -6.99 9.69 -4.90
N CYS A 11 -5.84 9.40 -5.51
CA CYS A 11 -4.88 10.41 -5.97
C CYS A 11 -5.49 11.36 -7.03
N LEU A 12 -6.32 10.87 -7.95
CA LEU A 12 -7.00 11.73 -8.92
C LEU A 12 -8.05 12.62 -8.24
N TRP A 13 -8.80 12.06 -7.29
CA TRP A 13 -9.86 12.75 -6.57
C TRP A 13 -9.33 13.84 -5.63
N MET A 14 -8.16 13.61 -5.02
CA MET A 14 -7.54 14.55 -4.06
C MET A 14 -7.21 15.91 -4.63
N GLY A 15 -6.90 16.02 -5.93
CA GLY A 15 -6.34 17.27 -6.43
C GLY A 15 -7.33 18.44 -6.52
N GLU A 16 -8.63 18.24 -6.33
CA GLU A 16 -9.60 19.34 -6.23
C GLU A 16 -9.87 19.77 -4.77
N ARG A 17 -9.15 19.21 -3.80
CA ARG A 17 -9.33 19.44 -2.37
C ARG A 17 -8.02 19.92 -1.73
N GLU A 18 -8.14 20.49 -0.52
CA GLU A 18 -7.01 20.77 0.39
C GLU A 18 -6.99 19.80 1.60
N PRO A 19 -6.70 18.51 1.39
CA PRO A 19 -6.77 17.53 2.46
C PRO A 19 -5.41 17.35 3.16
N SER A 20 -5.45 16.98 4.44
CA SER A 20 -4.23 16.61 5.16
C SER A 20 -3.68 15.29 4.62
N VAL A 21 -2.60 15.37 3.85
CA VAL A 21 -1.94 14.27 3.13
C VAL A 21 -1.70 13.02 3.99
N LEU A 22 -1.19 13.20 5.22
CA LEU A 22 -0.90 12.11 6.15
C LEU A 22 -2.16 11.36 6.61
N LEU A 23 -3.25 12.10 6.84
CA LEU A 23 -4.51 11.56 7.33
C LEU A 23 -5.23 10.79 6.20
N GLU A 24 -5.22 11.32 4.99
CA GLU A 24 -5.79 10.64 3.81
C GLU A 24 -5.03 9.34 3.49
N GLY A 25 -3.70 9.37 3.58
CA GLY A 25 -2.89 8.16 3.47
C GLY A 25 -3.25 7.13 4.55
N LEU A 26 -3.52 7.59 5.78
CA LEU A 26 -3.92 6.72 6.89
C LEU A 26 -5.30 6.11 6.65
N PHE A 27 -6.26 6.92 6.21
CA PHE A 27 -7.59 6.47 5.82
C PHE A 27 -7.53 5.40 4.73
N PHE A 28 -6.72 5.64 3.70
CA PHE A 28 -6.48 4.64 2.66
C PHE A 28 -5.91 3.35 3.24
N ALA A 29 -4.87 3.43 4.09
CA ALA A 29 -4.26 2.25 4.69
C ALA A 29 -5.26 1.45 5.53
N ILE A 30 -6.12 2.11 6.31
CA ILE A 30 -7.19 1.46 7.08
C ILE A 30 -8.19 0.75 6.16
N ILE A 31 -8.65 1.43 5.11
CA ILE A 31 -9.57 0.83 4.11
C ILE A 31 -8.91 -0.39 3.45
N ALA A 32 -7.62 -0.29 3.12
CA ALA A 32 -6.86 -1.37 2.53
C ALA A 32 -6.73 -2.57 3.48
N ILE A 33 -6.44 -2.35 4.77
CA ILE A 33 -6.42 -3.39 5.81
C ILE A 33 -7.78 -4.08 5.91
N VAL A 34 -8.85 -3.30 6.04
CA VAL A 34 -10.22 -3.81 6.21
C VAL A 34 -10.63 -4.61 4.98
N GLY A 35 -10.41 -4.07 3.78
CA GLY A 35 -10.75 -4.77 2.55
C GLY A 35 -9.91 -6.02 2.32
N ASN A 36 -8.64 -6.04 2.74
CA ASN A 36 -7.83 -7.25 2.70
C ASN A 36 -8.39 -8.32 3.66
N GLY A 37 -8.78 -7.94 4.89
CA GLY A 37 -9.42 -8.84 5.84
C GLY A 37 -10.74 -9.44 5.32
N PHE A 38 -11.58 -8.63 4.65
CA PHE A 38 -12.79 -9.14 4.00
C PHE A 38 -12.49 -10.08 2.83
N MET A 39 -11.44 -9.82 2.05
CA MET A 39 -11.06 -10.69 0.92
C MET A 39 -10.49 -12.03 1.37
N GLN A 40 -9.71 -12.05 2.45
CA GLN A 40 -9.03 -13.25 2.94
C GLN A 40 -9.88 -14.09 3.89
N TRP A 41 -11.04 -13.58 4.34
CA TRP A 41 -11.91 -14.24 5.34
C TRP A 41 -11.13 -14.71 6.58
N LYS A 42 -10.03 -14.03 6.91
CA LYS A 42 -9.17 -14.32 8.05
C LYS A 42 -9.06 -13.07 8.91
N VAL A 43 -9.15 -13.23 10.22
CA VAL A 43 -8.87 -12.15 11.17
C VAL A 43 -7.36 -11.84 11.07
N PRO A 44 -6.97 -10.56 10.89
CA PRO A 44 -5.56 -10.22 10.82
C PRO A 44 -4.88 -10.54 12.16
N ASP A 45 -3.77 -11.28 12.10
CA ASP A 45 -2.88 -11.51 13.24
C ASP A 45 -1.92 -10.30 13.33
N PRO A 46 -2.05 -9.42 14.34
CA PRO A 46 -1.24 -8.22 14.44
C PRO A 46 0.16 -8.57 14.94
N ASP A 47 1.04 -8.99 14.03
CA ASP A 47 2.48 -9.15 14.29
C ASP A 47 3.26 -7.87 13.91
N THR A 48 4.50 -7.77 14.39
CA THR A 48 5.45 -6.68 14.10
C THR A 48 5.69 -6.53 12.59
N VAL A 49 5.77 -7.65 11.86
CA VAL A 49 5.96 -7.64 10.40
C VAL A 49 4.71 -7.15 9.67
N TRP A 50 3.52 -7.54 10.15
CA TRP A 50 2.24 -7.05 9.64
C TRP A 50 2.13 -5.54 9.82
N ALA A 51 2.41 -5.03 11.02
CA ALA A 51 2.35 -3.61 11.32
C ALA A 51 3.33 -2.80 10.45
N LEU A 52 4.53 -3.33 10.22
CA LEU A 52 5.53 -2.68 9.37
C LEU A 52 5.13 -2.66 7.89
N GLN A 53 4.56 -3.75 7.37
CA GLN A 53 4.05 -3.81 5.99
C GLN A 53 2.96 -2.77 5.75
N TRP A 54 1.97 -2.67 6.63
CA TRP A 54 0.90 -1.67 6.51
C TRP A 54 1.39 -0.25 6.79
N GLY A 55 2.39 -0.08 7.66
CA GLY A 55 3.11 1.17 7.82
C GLY A 55 3.80 1.62 6.54
N LEU A 56 4.42 0.70 5.79
CA LEU A 56 5.02 1.00 4.48
C LEU A 56 3.98 1.44 3.46
N VAL A 57 2.82 0.76 3.43
CA VAL A 57 1.69 1.12 2.57
C VAL A 57 1.18 2.52 2.91
N TRP A 58 1.07 2.85 4.19
CA TRP A 58 0.68 4.17 4.66
C TRP A 58 1.67 5.25 4.20
N VAL A 59 2.97 5.05 4.42
CA VAL A 59 4.01 5.99 4.00
C VAL A 59 3.99 6.18 2.48
N TRP A 60 3.86 5.08 1.72
CA TRP A 60 3.74 5.14 0.26
C TRP A 60 2.54 5.97 -0.18
N ALA A 61 1.36 5.72 0.39
CA ALA A 61 0.15 6.47 0.07
C ALA A 61 0.32 7.97 0.40
N ALA A 62 0.88 8.29 1.57
CA ALA A 62 1.16 9.67 1.96
C ALA A 62 2.13 10.37 1.00
N VAL A 63 3.20 9.70 0.57
CA VAL A 63 4.16 10.25 -0.41
C VAL A 63 3.49 10.51 -1.76
N MET A 64 2.68 9.58 -2.25
CA MET A 64 1.97 9.76 -3.53
C MET A 64 0.96 10.91 -3.46
N MET A 65 0.22 11.02 -2.35
CA MET A 65 -0.69 12.13 -2.13
C MET A 65 0.03 13.47 -2.01
N TYR A 66 1.20 13.51 -1.38
CA TYR A 66 2.05 14.71 -1.34
C TYR A 66 2.51 15.13 -2.74
N LEU A 67 2.87 14.17 -3.59
CA LEU A 67 3.26 14.44 -4.97
C LEU A 67 2.09 14.98 -5.79
N VAL A 68 0.88 14.47 -5.59
CA VAL A 68 -0.33 15.03 -6.22
C VAL A 68 -0.61 16.45 -5.75
N ASP A 69 -0.52 16.71 -4.45
CA ASP A 69 -0.77 18.04 -3.88
C ASP A 69 0.25 19.06 -4.41
N THR A 70 1.52 18.68 -4.49
CA THR A 70 2.62 19.56 -4.91
C THR A 70 2.66 19.78 -6.43
N PHE A 71 2.44 18.73 -7.23
CA PHE A 71 2.66 18.77 -8.68
C PHE A 71 1.40 18.60 -9.53
N GLY A 72 0.24 18.36 -8.90
CA GLY A 72 -1.02 18.03 -9.57
C GLY A 72 -1.78 19.22 -10.15
N THR A 73 -1.10 20.29 -10.56
CA THR A 73 -1.74 21.43 -11.24
C THR A 73 -2.27 21.05 -12.64
N ASN A 74 -1.69 20.01 -13.25
CA ASN A 74 -2.09 19.50 -14.55
C ASN A 74 -2.68 18.09 -14.44
N LEU A 75 -3.79 17.84 -15.16
CA LEU A 75 -4.45 16.53 -15.22
C LEU A 75 -3.49 15.40 -15.65
N GLY A 76 -2.61 15.67 -16.60
CA GLY A 76 -1.62 14.68 -17.08
C GLY A 76 -0.65 14.22 -16.00
N VAL A 77 -0.21 15.14 -15.13
CA VAL A 77 0.68 14.80 -14.01
C VAL A 77 -0.07 13.97 -12.97
N ARG A 78 -1.32 14.32 -12.67
CA ARG A 78 -2.17 13.52 -11.76
C ARG A 78 -2.36 12.09 -12.25
N LEU A 79 -2.61 11.92 -13.55
CA LEU A 79 -2.76 10.59 -14.17
C LEU A 79 -1.48 9.77 -14.07
N ALA A 80 -0.32 10.38 -14.32
CA ALA A 80 0.97 9.71 -14.16
C ALA A 80 1.21 9.29 -12.70
N VAL A 81 0.96 10.19 -11.74
CA VAL A 81 1.11 9.89 -10.31
C VAL A 81 0.12 8.81 -9.87
N ALA A 82 -1.12 8.84 -10.36
CA ALA A 82 -2.12 7.81 -10.06
C ALA A 82 -1.70 6.40 -10.53
N LEU A 83 -1.10 6.31 -11.73
CA LEU A 83 -0.54 5.06 -12.24
C LEU A 83 0.62 4.56 -11.38
N VAL A 84 1.53 5.46 -11.01
CA VAL A 84 2.66 5.12 -10.13
C VAL A 84 2.16 4.72 -8.74
N ALA A 85 1.19 5.42 -8.18
CA ALA A 85 0.63 5.14 -6.87
C ALA A 85 0.02 3.74 -6.81
N GLY A 86 -0.87 3.43 -7.77
CA GLY A 86 -1.47 2.10 -7.87
C GLY A 86 -0.46 1.00 -8.18
N GLY A 87 0.47 1.25 -9.11
CA GLY A 87 1.52 0.29 -9.46
C GLY A 87 2.48 0.00 -8.31
N GLY A 88 2.90 1.03 -7.58
CA GLY A 88 3.76 0.90 -6.40
C GLY A 88 3.06 0.20 -5.25
N TYR A 89 1.76 0.44 -5.04
CA TYR A 89 0.97 -0.33 -4.07
C TYR A 89 0.92 -1.81 -4.45
N PHE A 90 0.71 -2.13 -5.73
CA PHE A 90 0.70 -3.53 -6.19
C PHE A 90 2.05 -4.23 -5.95
N TRP A 91 3.15 -3.53 -6.22
CA TRP A 91 4.49 -4.02 -5.93
C TRP A 91 4.72 -4.20 -4.42
N LEU A 92 4.22 -3.28 -3.59
CA LEU A 92 4.27 -3.37 -2.12
C LEU A 92 3.40 -4.50 -1.56
N GLU A 93 2.27 -4.85 -2.18
CA GLU A 93 1.53 -6.03 -1.74
C GLU A 93 2.29 -7.33 -2.02
N GLN A 94 3.03 -7.40 -3.13
CA GLN A 94 3.81 -8.60 -3.46
C GLN A 94 5.11 -8.71 -2.66
N ASN A 95 5.80 -7.59 -2.43
CA ASN A 95 7.14 -7.58 -1.84
C ASN A 95 7.20 -6.95 -0.44
N GLY A 96 6.11 -6.35 0.04
CA GLY A 96 6.10 -5.61 1.31
C GLY A 96 6.41 -6.48 2.51
N CYS A 97 6.00 -7.76 2.47
CA CYS A 97 6.31 -8.69 3.54
C CYS A 97 7.79 -9.11 3.57
N SER A 98 8.41 -9.33 2.40
CA SER A 98 9.85 -9.64 2.33
C SER A 98 10.72 -8.43 2.68
N LEU A 99 10.30 -7.22 2.29
CA LEU A 99 10.91 -5.97 2.72
C LEU A 99 10.82 -5.79 4.23
N ALA A 100 9.63 -5.98 4.82
CA ALA A 100 9.44 -5.85 6.25
C ALA A 100 10.27 -6.87 7.05
N ALA A 101 10.29 -8.12 6.61
CA ALA A 101 11.12 -9.17 7.21
C ALA A 101 12.63 -8.86 7.09
N GLY A 102 13.07 -8.37 5.93
CA GLY A 102 14.46 -7.99 5.69
C GLY A 102 14.93 -6.81 6.56
N TRP A 103 14.05 -5.84 6.81
CA TRP A 103 14.35 -4.68 7.66
C TRP A 103 14.39 -5.04 9.15
N LEU A 104 13.55 -5.98 9.57
CA LEU A 104 13.47 -6.43 10.97
C LEU A 104 14.50 -7.52 11.31
N GLY A 105 15.24 -8.05 10.33
CA GLY A 105 16.14 -9.18 10.53
C GLY A 105 15.43 -10.46 11.01
N ALA A 106 14.10 -10.50 10.87
CA ALA A 106 13.23 -11.55 11.38
C ALA A 106 12.86 -12.50 10.24
N GLN A 107 13.00 -13.82 10.47
CA GLN A 107 12.39 -14.84 9.61
C GLN A 107 10.88 -14.88 9.92
N ALA A 108 10.12 -13.95 9.37
CA ALA A 108 8.67 -13.98 9.51
C ALA A 108 8.09 -15.23 8.83
N GLU A 109 7.06 -15.86 9.41
CA GLU A 109 6.35 -17.04 8.89
C GLU A 109 5.85 -16.85 7.44
N CYS A 110 5.68 -15.59 7.01
CA CYS A 110 5.33 -15.22 5.64
C CYS A 110 6.42 -15.57 4.61
N VAL A 111 7.70 -15.63 5.02
CA VAL A 111 8.82 -16.09 4.19
C VAL A 111 8.82 -17.63 4.08
N GLN A 112 8.37 -18.34 5.12
CA GLN A 112 8.23 -19.80 5.06
C GLN A 112 7.17 -20.22 4.03
N HIS A 113 6.01 -19.57 3.97
CA HIS A 113 5.00 -19.89 2.94
C HIS A 113 5.48 -19.65 1.49
N ALA A 114 6.28 -18.61 1.26
CA ALA A 114 6.90 -18.37 -0.05
C ALA A 114 7.97 -19.43 -0.39
N ALA A 115 8.74 -19.89 0.59
CA ALA A 115 9.73 -20.97 0.41
C ALA A 115 9.04 -22.32 0.12
N THR A 116 7.94 -22.65 0.81
CA THR A 116 7.20 -23.91 0.55
C THR A 116 6.50 -23.90 -0.81
N ALA A 117 5.99 -22.76 -1.28
CA ALA A 117 5.40 -22.65 -2.62
C ALA A 117 6.42 -22.85 -3.76
N SER A 118 7.70 -22.54 -3.52
CA SER A 118 8.79 -22.76 -4.50
C SER A 118 9.31 -24.20 -4.54
N GLN A 119 8.99 -25.03 -3.54
CA GLN A 119 9.39 -26.43 -3.44
C GLN A 119 8.44 -27.39 -4.18
N PHE A 120 7.29 -26.90 -4.67
CA PHE A 120 6.31 -27.68 -5.43
C PHE A 120 6.35 -27.40 -6.95
N LYS A 121 7.51 -26.95 -7.48
CA LYS A 121 7.69 -26.75 -8.92
C LYS A 121 8.65 -27.76 -9.51
#